data_AF-A0A7V1MYC9-F1
#
_entry.id   AF-A0A7V1MYC9-F1
#
_cell.length_a   1.000
_cell.length_b   1.000
_cell.length_c   1.000
_cell.angle_alpha   90.00
_cell.angle_beta   90.00
_cell.angle_gamma   90.00
#
_symmetry.space_group_name_H-M   'P 1'
#
loop_
_entity.id
_entity.type
_entity.pdbx_description
1 polymer ?
#
loop_
_entity_poly.entity_id
_entity_poly.type
_entity_poly.pdbx_seq_one_letter_code
_entity_poly.pdbx_strand_id
1 'polypeptide(L)' 'MIAVDARSDLINEIRSINHSVSGEYLRAFSYESLLEYLKHLQITTEPRDASSVWVRKSGKPAVCTRSRRDR' A
#
# COMPACT_ATOMS: atom_id res chain seq x y z
N MET A 1 21.15 -10.58 -27.63
CA MET A 1 19.94 -10.46 -26.77
C MET A 1 20.43 -10.37 -25.34
N ILE A 2 20.20 -9.25 -24.67
CA ILE A 2 20.60 -9.08 -23.26
C ILE A 2 19.62 -9.93 -22.45
N ALA A 3 20.11 -10.95 -21.74
CA ALA A 3 19.31 -11.69 -20.78
C ALA A 3 18.96 -10.72 -19.65
N VAL A 4 17.74 -10.20 -19.69
CA VAL A 4 17.22 -9.32 -18.66
C VAL A 4 16.95 -10.19 -17.43
N ASP A 5 17.57 -9.82 -16.31
CA ASP A 5 17.38 -10.52 -15.05
C ASP A 5 15.96 -10.26 -14.53
N ALA A 6 15.16 -11.32 -14.41
CA ALA A 6 13.77 -11.26 -13.96
C ALA A 6 13.60 -10.50 -12.63
N ARG A 7 14.62 -10.52 -11.76
CA ARG A 7 14.61 -9.76 -10.52
C ARG A 7 14.76 -8.26 -10.75
N SER A 8 15.61 -7.87 -11.69
CA SER A 8 15.82 -6.47 -12.05
C SER A 8 14.56 -5.87 -12.70
N ASP A 9 13.85 -6.66 -13.49
CA ASP A 9 12.53 -6.27 -14.03
C ASP A 9 11.51 -6.02 -12.93
N LEU A 10 11.44 -6.92 -11.95
CA LEU A 10 10.54 -6.77 -10.81
C LEU A 10 10.81 -5.49 -10.00
N ILE A 11 12.09 -5.18 -9.79
CA ILE A 11 12.50 -3.93 -9.11
C ILE A 11 12.05 -2.70 -9.92
N ASN A 12 12.20 -2.74 -11.25
CA ASN A 12 11.78 -1.63 -12.11
C ASN A 12 10.26 -1.45 -12.11
N GLU A 13 9.51 -2.55 -12.14
CA GLU A 13 8.05 -2.53 -12.07
C GLU A 13 7.56 -1.95 -10.74
N ILE A 14 8.11 -2.43 -9.61
CA ILE A 14 7.81 -1.89 -8.28
C ILE A 14 8.08 -0.37 -8.23
N ARG A 15 9.22 0.07 -8.78
CA ARG A 15 9.58 1.50 -8.80
C ARG A 15 8.70 2.34 -9.72
N SER A 16 8.12 1.74 -10.76
CA SER A 16 7.16 2.43 -11.64
C SER A 16 5.84 2.74 -10.92
N ILE A 17 5.52 1.98 -9.87
CA ILE A 17 4.32 2.17 -9.03
C ILE A 17 4.65 2.98 -7.78
N ASN A 18 5.68 2.58 -7.03
CA ASN A 18 6.15 3.27 -5.82
C ASN A 18 7.48 3.99 -6.09
N HIS A 19 7.39 5.25 -6.52
CA HIS A 19 8.55 6.05 -6.90
C HIS A 19 9.44 6.43 -5.71
N SER A 20 8.92 6.31 -4.49
CA SER A 20 9.64 6.67 -3.26
C SER A 20 10.65 5.60 -2.81
N VAL A 21 10.52 4.36 -3.29
CA VAL A 21 11.41 3.27 -2.89
C VAL A 21 12.66 3.22 -3.78
N SER A 22 13.84 3.09 -3.15
CA SER A 22 15.08 3.01 -3.90
C SER A 22 15.32 1.58 -4.44
N GLY A 23 15.93 1.47 -5.62
CA GLY A 23 16.29 0.15 -6.16
C GLY A 23 17.33 -0.58 -5.32
N GLU A 24 18.19 0.15 -4.60
CA GLU A 24 19.16 -0.43 -3.67
C GLU A 24 18.49 -1.09 -2.47
N TYR A 25 17.47 -0.44 -1.90
CA TYR A 25 16.66 -1.02 -0.85
C TYR A 25 15.98 -2.31 -1.32
N LEU A 26 15.36 -2.29 -2.51
CA LEU A 26 14.70 -3.48 -3.09
C LEU A 26 15.69 -4.63 -3.37
N ARG A 27 16.95 -4.31 -3.68
CA ARG A 27 18.00 -5.31 -3.87
C ARG A 27 18.39 -6.07 -2.60
N ALA A 28 17.92 -5.66 -1.41
CA ALA A 28 18.12 -6.44 -0.19
C ALA A 28 17.11 -7.60 -0.03
N PHE A 29 16.01 -7.61 -0.81
CA PHE A 29 14.93 -8.57 -0.66
C PHE A 29 15.05 -9.75 -1.63
N SER A 30 14.48 -10.89 -1.23
CA SER A 30 14.35 -12.06 -2.11
C SER A 30 13.36 -11.78 -3.25
N TYR A 31 13.44 -12.60 -4.30
CA TYR A 31 12.54 -12.49 -5.44
C TYR A 31 11.07 -12.67 -5.04
N GLU A 32 10.79 -13.62 -4.15
CA GLU A 32 9.46 -13.94 -3.63
C GLU A 32 8.88 -12.78 -2.84
N SER A 33 9.68 -12.13 -1.98
CA SER A 33 9.24 -10.93 -1.25
C SER A 33 8.96 -9.77 -2.18
N LEU A 34 9.74 -9.60 -3.25
CA LEU A 34 9.48 -8.57 -4.26
C LEU A 34 8.17 -8.86 -5.01
N LEU A 35 7.89 -10.12 -5.35
CA LEU A 35 6.62 -10.53 -5.97
C LEU A 35 5.42 -10.26 -5.07
N GLU A 36 5.52 -10.62 -3.80
CA GLU A 36 4.46 -10.35 -2.82
C GLU A 36 4.21 -8.85 -2.68
N TYR A 37 5.29 -8.07 -2.63
CA TYR A 37 5.19 -6.62 -2.55
C TYR A 37 4.56 -6.00 -3.80
N LEU A 38 4.95 -6.45 -5.00
CA LEU A 38 4.34 -6.01 -6.25
C LEU A 38 2.83 -6.32 -6.30
N LYS A 39 2.44 -7.53 -5.90
CA LYS A 39 1.02 -7.92 -5.79
C LYS A 39 0.27 -7.01 -4.82
N HIS A 40 0.86 -6.69 -3.67
CA HIS A 40 0.27 -5.77 -2.72
C HIS A 40 0.06 -4.38 -3.35
N LEU A 41 1.08 -3.84 -4.04
CA LEU A 41 0.98 -2.55 -4.72
C LEU A 41 -0.16 -2.54 -5.74
N GLN A 42 -0.27 -3.58 -6.58
CA GLN A 42 -1.32 -3.71 -7.59
C GLN A 42 -2.73 -3.65 -6.97
N ILE A 43 -2.97 -4.39 -5.88
CA ILE A 43 -4.26 -4.37 -5.15
C ILE A 43 -4.56 -2.96 -4.62
N THR A 44 -3.55 -2.23 -4.14
CA THR A 44 -3.76 -0.87 -3.61
C THR A 44 -3.96 0.19 -4.69
N THR A 45 -3.46 -0.04 -5.91
CA THR A 45 -3.61 0.87 -7.05
C THR A 45 -4.89 0.66 -7.84
N GLU A 46 -5.61 -0.44 -7.65
CA GLU A 46 -6.94 -0.58 -8.22
C GLU A 46 -7.82 0.58 -7.75
N PRO A 47 -8.49 1.30 -8.67
CA PRO A 47 -9.44 2.33 -8.26
C PRO A 47 -10.45 1.64 -7.35
N ARG A 48 -10.50 2.10 -6.10
CA ARG A 48 -11.56 1.73 -5.15
C ARG A 48 -12.88 1.92 -5.88
N ASP A 49 -13.52 0.81 -6.23
CA ASP A 49 -14.77 0.82 -6.97
C ASP A 49 -15.80 1.69 -6.23
N ALA A 50 -16.82 2.20 -6.93
CA ALA A 50 -17.85 3.07 -6.34
C ALA A 50 -18.56 2.45 -5.11
N SER A 51 -18.42 1.13 -4.93
CA SER A 51 -18.84 0.35 -3.77
C SER A 51 -17.95 0.50 -2.51
N SER A 52 -16.76 1.09 -2.63
CA SER A 52 -15.80 1.30 -1.53
C SER A 52 -16.18 2.49 -0.65
N VAL A 53 -17.21 2.32 0.18
CA VAL A 53 -17.70 3.35 1.10
C VAL A 53 -17.13 3.13 2.51
N TRP A 54 -16.63 4.20 3.13
CA TRP A 54 -16.36 4.21 4.57
C TRP A 54 -17.67 4.18 5.35
N VAL A 55 -18.20 2.99 5.60
CA VAL A 55 -19.40 2.82 6.43
C VAL A 55 -19.01 2.96 7.89
N ARG A 56 -19.39 4.10 8.51
CA ARG A 56 -19.31 4.23 9.97
C ARG A 56 -20.31 3.26 10.59
N LYS A 57 -19.85 2.40 11.50
CA LYS A 57 -20.74 1.59 12.33
C LYS A 57 -21.62 2.55 13.15
N SER A 58 -22.91 2.62 12.82
CA SER A 58 -23.88 3.47 13.49
C SER A 58 -23.88 3.18 14.99
N GLY A 59 -23.70 4.20 15.82
CA GLY A 59 -23.74 4.06 17.29
C GLY A 59 -22.61 4.74 18.06
N LYS A 60 -21.63 5.35 17.37
CA LYS A 60 -20.59 6.16 18.04
C LYS A 60 -20.58 7.59 17.49
N PRO A 61 -20.74 8.64 18.34
CA PRO A 61 -20.66 10.02 17.89
C PRO A 61 -19.25 10.33 17.36
N ALA A 62 -19.16 11.22 16.37
CA ALA A 62 -17.90 11.60 15.74
C ALA A 62 -16.96 12.33 16.71
N VAL A 63 -17.52 12.96 17.74
CA VAL A 63 -16.81 13.68 18.79
C VAL A 63 -17.45 13.33 20.13
N CYS A 64 -16.66 12.83 21.08
CA CYS A 64 -17.07 12.64 22.46
C CYS A 64 -16.47 13.78 23.29
N THR A 65 -17.27 14.75 23.71
CA THR A 65 -16.82 15.76 24.69
C THR A 65 -16.98 15.21 26.10
N ARG A 66 -15.94 15.28 26.93
CA ARG A 66 -16.07 15.04 28.37
C ARG A 66 -16.91 16.17 28.97
N SER A 67 -18.11 15.85 29.47
CA SER A 67 -18.84 16.80 30.32
C SER A 67 -18.01 17.04 31.57
N ARG A 68 -17.58 18.29 31.77
CA ARG A 68 -17.02 18.74 33.04
C ARG A 68 -18.19 18.72 34.02
N ARG A 69 -18.14 17.90 35.08
CA ARG A 69 -19.12 18.03 36.17
C ARG A 69 -18.95 19.42 36.76
N ASP A 70 -19.98 20.25 36.62
CA ASP A 70 -20.13 21.45 37.46
C ASP A 70 -20.18 21.01 38.92
N ARG A 71 -19.43 21.73 39.74
CA ARG A 71 -19.29 21.52 41.19
C ARG A 71 -20.34 22.32 41.92
#